data_AF-A0A963S6K9-F1
#
_entry.id   AF-A0A963S6K9-F1
#
_cell.length_a   1.000
_cell.length_b   1.000
_cell.length_c   1.000
_cell.angle_alpha   90.00
_cell.angle_beta   90.00
_cell.angle_gamma   90.00
#
_symmetry.space_group_name_H-M   'P 1'
#
loop_
_entity.id
_entity.type
_entity.pdbx_description
1 polymer ?
#
loop_
_entity_poly.entity_id
_entity_poly.type
_entity_poly.pdbx_seq_one_letter_code
_entity_poly.pdbx_strand_id
1 'polypeptide(L)' 'MMTAELPRVAGKLTPDAPLAPLVWFKSGGAADWLFEPKDVEDLCGFLRALQPGTPVMALGLGSNLIVRDGGVP' A
#
# COMPACT_ATOMS: atom_id res chain seq x y z
N MET A 1 -16.31 -6.43 -7.66
CA MET A 1 -15.07 -6.96 -7.09
C MET A 1 -15.28 -7.17 -5.61
N MET A 2 -14.73 -8.24 -5.02
CA MET A 2 -14.94 -8.55 -3.59
C MET A 2 -14.37 -7.40 -2.75
N THR A 3 -15.25 -6.65 -2.08
CA THR A 3 -14.87 -5.70 -1.04
C THR A 3 -14.39 -6.51 0.16
N ALA A 4 -13.12 -6.89 0.17
CA ALA A 4 -12.50 -7.36 1.41
C ALA A 4 -12.54 -6.19 2.39
N GLU A 5 -13.24 -6.33 3.51
CA GLU A 5 -13.20 -5.33 4.57
C GLU A 5 -11.77 -5.27 5.10
N LEU A 6 -11.10 -4.13 4.87
CA LEU A 6 -9.76 -3.91 5.39
C LEU A 6 -9.80 -3.73 6.91
N PRO A 7 -8.77 -4.21 7.63
CA PRO A 7 -8.65 -3.96 9.05
C PRO A 7 -8.66 -2.46 9.36
N ARG A 8 -9.27 -2.09 10.49
CA ARG A 8 -9.13 -0.72 11.00
C ARG A 8 -7.69 -0.48 11.44
N VAL A 9 -7.18 0.70 11.14
CA VAL A 9 -5.81 1.13 11.47
C VAL A 9 -5.82 2.43 12.26
N ALA A 10 -4.76 2.68 13.01
CA ALA A 10 -4.51 3.98 13.64
C ALA A 10 -3.83 4.97 12.67
N GLY A 11 -3.06 4.44 11.71
CA GLY A 11 -2.47 5.18 10.61
C GLY A 11 -3.49 5.53 9.53
N LYS A 12 -3.01 5.63 8.28
CA LYS A 12 -3.82 6.07 7.14
C LYS A 12 -3.90 4.99 6.06
N LEU A 13 -5.12 4.70 5.63
CA LEU A 13 -5.41 3.90 4.44
C LEU A 13 -5.94 4.83 3.36
N THR A 14 -5.29 4.82 2.20
CA THR A 14 -5.70 5.61 1.03
C THR A 14 -6.05 4.64 -0.11
N PRO A 15 -7.31 4.58 -0.56
CA PRO A 15 -7.68 3.81 -1.75
C PRO A 15 -7.17 4.48 -3.03
N ASP A 16 -6.95 3.70 -4.08
CA ASP A 16 -6.56 4.18 -5.41
C ASP A 16 -5.38 5.17 -5.35
N ALA A 17 -4.40 4.88 -4.49
CA ALA A 17 -3.35 5.82 -4.13
C ALA A 17 -2.32 5.94 -5.26
N PRO A 18 -2.12 7.13 -5.88
CA PRO A 18 -1.14 7.29 -6.94
C PRO A 18 0.27 7.05 -6.40
N LEU A 19 1.03 6.12 -6.98
CA LEU A 19 2.38 5.80 -6.53
C LEU A 19 3.45 6.66 -7.21
N ALA A 20 3.17 7.23 -8.38
CA ALA A 20 4.12 8.11 -9.08
C ALA A 20 4.70 9.22 -8.18
N PRO A 21 3.93 9.94 -7.34
CA PRO A 21 4.50 10.95 -6.44
C PRO A 21 5.46 10.41 -5.36
N LEU A 22 5.41 9.11 -5.07
CA LEU A 22 6.15 8.47 -3.98
C LEU A 22 7.43 7.74 -4.44
N VAL A 23 7.68 7.68 -5.76
CA VAL A 23 8.85 7.03 -6.33
C VAL A 23 9.75 8.02 -7.06
N TRP A 24 11.06 7.74 -7.07
CA TRP A 24 12.06 8.67 -7.62
C TRP A 24 11.83 9.00 -9.09
N PHE A 25 11.47 7.98 -9.89
CA PHE A 25 11.22 8.14 -11.32
C PHE A 25 9.92 8.89 -11.65
N LYS A 26 9.08 9.19 -10.64
CA LYS A 26 7.81 9.89 -10.80
C LYS A 26 6.88 9.25 -11.84
N SER A 27 6.89 7.92 -11.92
CA SER A 27 6.16 7.13 -12.92
C SER A 27 5.38 5.98 -12.28
N GLY A 28 4.36 5.48 -12.98
CA GLY A 28 3.57 4.32 -12.59
C GLY A 28 2.15 4.63 -12.12
N GLY A 29 1.33 3.59 -12.07
CA GLY A 29 -0.08 3.65 -11.70
C GLY A 29 -0.36 3.77 -10.20
N ALA A 30 -1.61 3.52 -9.81
CA ALA A 30 -2.04 3.56 -8.42
C ALA A 30 -1.84 2.21 -7.71
N ALA A 31 -1.71 2.24 -6.39
CA ALA A 31 -1.98 1.08 -5.56
C ALA A 31 -3.48 0.98 -5.30
N ASP A 32 -4.04 -0.24 -5.25
CA ASP A 32 -5.41 -0.45 -4.78
C ASP A 32 -5.59 0.17 -3.38
N TRP A 33 -4.59 -0.04 -2.51
CA TRP A 33 -4.48 0.60 -1.20
C TRP A 33 -3.04 0.96 -0.85
N LEU A 34 -2.85 2.19 -0.36
CA LEU A 34 -1.63 2.61 0.33
C LEU A 34 -1.90 2.68 1.84
N PHE A 35 -1.15 1.88 2.59
CA PHE A 35 -1.13 1.93 4.04
C PHE A 35 0.10 2.67 4.55
N GLU A 36 -0.14 3.75 5.28
CA GLU A 36 0.87 4.53 6.01
C GLU A 36 0.67 4.27 7.51
N PRO A 37 1.37 3.27 8.11
CA PRO A 37 1.20 2.92 9.51
C PRO A 37 1.63 4.06 10.42
N LYS A 38 0.92 4.22 11.55
CA LYS A 38 1.31 5.20 12.57
C LYS A 38 2.61 4.80 13.28
N ASP A 39 2.74 3.51 13.58
CA ASP A 39 3.85 2.91 14.34
C ASP A 39 4.00 1.42 14.00
N VAL A 40 4.95 0.74 14.66
CA VAL A 40 5.27 -0.68 14.39
C VAL A 40 4.13 -1.60 14.82
N GLU A 41 3.47 -1.28 15.92
CA GLU A 41 2.32 -2.03 16.43
C GLU A 41 1.14 -1.97 15.46
N ASP A 42 0.85 -0.80 14.88
CA ASP A 42 -0.18 -0.61 13.86
C ASP A 42 0.15 -1.40 12.58
N LEU A 43 1.40 -1.35 12.11
CA LEU A 43 1.85 -2.17 10.98
C LEU A 43 1.66 -3.67 11.24
N CYS A 44 2.15 -4.15 12.39
CA CYS A 44 2.08 -5.55 12.76
C CYS A 44 0.63 -6.01 12.96
N GLY A 45 -0.23 -5.16 13.53
CA GLY A 45 -1.65 -5.42 13.71
C GLY A 45 -2.37 -5.56 12.37
N PHE A 46 -2.17 -4.60 11.47
CA PHE A 46 -2.75 -4.61 10.13
C PHE A 46 -2.36 -5.89 9.36
N LEU A 47 -1.06 -6.19 9.27
CA LEU A 47 -0.58 -7.36 8.51
C LEU A 47 -1.10 -8.69 9.05
N ARG A 48 -1.29 -8.83 10.37
CA ARG A 48 -1.88 -10.04 10.97
C ARG A 48 -3.37 -10.19 10.69
N ALA A 49 -4.08 -9.07 10.52
CA ALA A 49 -5.52 -9.06 10.30
C ALA A 49 -5.91 -9.11 8.82
N LEU A 50 -4.95 -8.94 7.90
CA LEU A 50 -5.21 -9.11 6.47
C LEU A 50 -5.66 -10.53 6.13
N GLN A 51 -6.48 -10.62 5.08
CA GLN A 51 -6.90 -11.92 4.57
C GLN A 51 -5.66 -12.72 4.11
N PRO A 52 -5.59 -14.03 4.42
CA PRO A 52 -4.49 -14.86 3.94
C PRO A 52 -4.36 -14.79 2.42
N GLY A 53 -3.16 -14.49 1.94
CA GLY A 53 -2.87 -14.38 0.51
C GLY A 53 -3.09 -12.99 -0.11
N THR A 54 -3.51 -11.99 0.65
CA THR A 54 -3.49 -10.59 0.18
C THR A 54 -2.04 -10.21 -0.20
N PRO A 55 -1.78 -9.79 -1.45
CA PRO A 55 -0.47 -9.30 -1.85
C PRO A 55 -0.08 -8.06 -1.04
N VAL A 56 1.18 -7.97 -0.63
CA VAL A 56 1.72 -6.81 0.07
C VAL A 56 3.08 -6.47 -0.51
N MET A 57 3.29 -5.20 -0.81
CA MET A 57 4.57 -4.66 -1.24
C MET A 57 5.04 -3.58 -0.26
N ALA A 58 6.22 -3.76 0.34
CA ALA A 58 6.84 -2.72 1.13
C ALA A 58 7.39 -1.62 0.22
N LEU A 59 7.02 -0.37 0.50
CA LEU A 59 7.54 0.81 -0.20
C LEU A 59 8.28 1.69 0.81
N GLY A 60 9.59 1.84 0.61
CA GLY A 60 10.40 2.84 1.30
C GLY A 60 10.33 4.21 0.60
N LEU A 61 11.45 4.92 0.49
CA LEU A 61 11.52 6.22 -0.20
C LEU A 61 11.44 6.12 -1.75
N GLY A 62 11.22 4.92 -2.30
CA GLY A 62 11.04 4.73 -3.74
C GLY A 62 12.25 5.07 -4.63
N SER A 63 13.48 5.07 -4.09
CA SER A 63 14.70 5.47 -4.81
C SER A 63 15.15 4.50 -5.91
N ASN A 64 14.69 3.25 -5.86
CA ASN A 64 15.06 2.19 -6.79
C ASN A 64 13.86 1.33 -7.20
N LEU A 65 12.72 1.97 -7.48
CA LEU A 65 11.50 1.29 -7.92
C LEU A 65 10.94 1.97 -9.17
N ILE A 66 10.58 1.16 -10.17
CA ILE A 66 9.81 1.58 -11.34
C ILE A 66 8.47 0.86 -11.27
N VAL A 67 7.41 1.61 -10.94
CA VAL A 67 6.04 1.10 -10.92
C VAL A 67 5.49 1.12 -12.35
N ARG A 68 4.83 0.05 -12.77
CA ARG A 68 4.17 -0.01 -14.09
C ARG A 68 2.91 0.86 -14.07
N ASP A 69 2.47 1.35 -15.23
CA ASP A 69 1.25 2.16 -15.34
C ASP A 69 -0.02 1.41 -14.89
N GLY A 70 0.01 0.08 -14.94
CA GLY A 70 -1.07 -0.77 -14.42
C GLY A 70 -1.18 -0.82 -12.88
N GLY A 71 -0.28 -0.16 -12.14
CA GLY A 71 -0.38 -0.05 -10.69
C GLY A 71 0.07 -1.30 -9.91
N VAL A 72 -0.39 -1.39 -8.66
CA VAL A 72 -0.09 -2.48 -7.71
C VAL A 72 -1.38 -2.91 -7.00
N PRO A 73 -1.74 -4.20 -7.02
CA PRO A 73 -2.90 -4.72 -6.28
C PRO A 73 -2.65 -4.85 -4.78
#